data_AF-A0A327US90-F1
#
_entry.id   AF-A0A327US90-F1
#
_cell.length_a   1.000
_cell.length_b   1.000
_cell.length_c   1.000
_cell.angle_alpha   90.00
_cell.angle_beta   90.00
_cell.angle_gamma   90.00
#
_symmetry.space_group_name_H-M   'P 1'
#
loop_
_entity.id
_entity.type
_entity.pdbx_description
1 polymer ?
#
loop_
_entity_poly.entity_id
_entity_poly.type
_entity_poly.pdbx_seq_one_letter_code
_entity_poly.pdbx_strand_id
1 'polypeptide(L)'
;MAVSVFDLFSIGIGPSSSHTVGPMRAARMFAVRLKNEGLLAHTVSVHAELYGSLGATGHGHGTAKAVLLGLEGETPRTVDVETADERVAAVRAARRLRLLGAEIGDAHEIDFDERSQLVLHRRRSLPYHANGMTLCARDASGTPLLEKTYYSVGGGFVVDESLLADETGAGRIKLDDTVLTHSFRTGDELLRLTRETGLSVSELMLQNERAWRSEAEIRAGLLEIWEVMRACVARGLTREGILPGGLKVRRRAATAARQLRAEGGREAHATEWLTLYAMAVNEENAAGGRVVTAPTNGAAGIIPAVLHYYTEFVPGADEDGIVRFLLAAGAIGLLFKENASISGAEVGCQGEVGSACSMAAGGLAEVLGGGPEKVENAAEIGIEHNLGLTCDPIGGLVQIPCIERNGMAAVKAVTAARMALRGDGRHHVSLDKAIKTMKETGADMKVKYKETARGGLAVNVIEC
;
A
#
# COMPACT_ATOMS: atom_id res chain seq x y z
N MET A 1 18.47 -5.98 -0.84
CA MET A 1 17.95 -5.74 0.52
C MET A 1 17.06 -6.92 0.87
N ALA A 2 17.11 -7.47 2.08
CA ALA A 2 16.17 -8.52 2.44
C ALA A 2 14.78 -7.86 2.65
N VAL A 3 13.78 -8.27 1.86
CA VAL A 3 12.41 -7.76 1.94
C VAL A 3 11.50 -8.95 2.09
N SER A 4 10.61 -8.89 3.06
CA SER A 4 9.64 -9.96 3.32
C SER A 4 8.37 -9.77 2.49
N VAL A 5 7.68 -10.85 2.16
CA VAL A 5 6.31 -10.84 1.61
C VAL A 5 5.35 -10.06 2.51
N PHE A 6 5.59 -10.08 3.82
CA PHE A 6 4.81 -9.33 4.82
C PHE A 6 5.06 -7.81 4.77
N ASP A 7 6.14 -7.36 4.13
CA ASP A 7 6.41 -5.95 3.85
C ASP A 7 5.57 -5.41 2.68
N LEU A 8 5.25 -6.29 1.73
CA LEU A 8 4.38 -5.96 0.59
C LEU A 8 2.91 -6.04 0.97
N PHE A 9 2.55 -7.05 1.76
CA PHE A 9 1.18 -7.32 2.22
C PHE A 9 1.00 -6.96 3.70
N SER A 10 0.96 -5.67 4.01
CA SER A 10 0.76 -5.16 5.36
C SER A 10 -0.70 -4.80 5.61
N ILE A 11 -1.28 -5.34 6.69
CA ILE A 11 -2.59 -4.92 7.20
C ILE A 11 -2.49 -3.47 7.70
N GLY A 12 -3.41 -2.62 7.26
CA GLY A 12 -3.41 -1.18 7.53
C GLY A 12 -4.80 -0.55 7.46
N ILE A 13 -4.84 0.75 7.24
CA ILE A 13 -6.05 1.57 7.11
C ILE A 13 -5.98 2.38 5.81
N GLY A 14 -7.11 2.53 5.13
CA GLY A 14 -7.24 3.39 3.96
C GLY A 14 -7.22 4.89 4.29
N PRO A 15 -7.14 5.77 3.29
CA PRO A 15 -7.09 5.47 1.85
C PRO A 15 -5.68 5.33 1.26
N SER A 16 -4.62 5.71 1.96
CA SER A 16 -3.28 5.82 1.37
C SER A 16 -2.16 5.25 2.24
N SER A 17 -1.28 4.45 1.65
CA SER A 17 -0.08 3.97 2.34
C SER A 17 0.89 5.12 2.60
N SER A 18 1.10 6.00 1.61
CA SER A 18 2.02 7.13 1.68
C SER A 18 1.48 8.27 2.55
N HIS A 19 0.18 8.53 2.52
CA HIS A 19 -0.45 9.71 3.14
C HIS A 19 -1.31 9.41 4.37
N THR A 20 -1.58 8.15 4.69
CA THR A 20 -2.34 7.74 5.88
C THR A 20 -1.52 6.83 6.77
N VAL A 21 -1.08 5.67 6.27
CA VAL A 21 -0.32 4.68 7.04
C VAL A 21 1.05 5.22 7.48
N GLY A 22 1.82 5.80 6.55
CA GLY A 22 3.13 6.38 6.84
C GLY A 22 3.09 7.49 7.90
N PRO A 23 2.28 8.55 7.74
CA PRO A 23 2.15 9.61 8.73
C PRO A 23 1.69 9.12 10.11
N MET A 24 0.76 8.16 10.15
CA MET A 24 0.34 7.53 11.41
C MET A 24 1.49 6.80 12.10
N ARG A 25 2.29 6.01 11.35
CA ARG A 25 3.50 5.34 11.87
C ARG A 25 4.52 6.36 12.37
N ALA A 26 4.80 7.41 11.60
CA ALA A 26 5.76 8.45 11.94
C ALA A 26 5.35 9.21 13.21
N ALA A 27 4.07 9.61 13.31
CA ALA A 27 3.52 10.25 14.50
C ALA A 27 3.62 9.34 15.75
N ARG A 28 3.30 8.06 15.61
CA ARG A 28 3.48 7.09 16.70
C ARG A 28 4.95 6.90 17.08
N MET A 29 5.85 6.78 16.10
CA MET A 29 7.29 6.66 16.35
C MET A 29 7.81 7.87 17.14
N PHE A 30 7.36 9.07 16.81
CA PHE A 30 7.69 10.29 17.53
C PHE A 30 7.17 10.25 18.98
N ALA A 31 5.90 9.91 19.17
CA ALA A 31 5.28 9.84 20.50
C ALA A 31 5.95 8.77 21.41
N VAL A 32 6.24 7.59 20.86
CA VAL A 32 6.99 6.53 21.55
C VAL A 32 8.41 6.99 21.90
N ARG A 33 9.07 7.77 21.03
CA ARG A 33 10.40 8.32 21.30
C ARG A 33 10.38 9.29 22.48
N LEU A 34 9.38 10.18 22.57
CA LEU A 34 9.21 11.06 23.73
C LEU A 34 9.14 10.27 25.04
N LYS A 35 8.41 9.15 25.05
CA LYS A 35 8.32 8.24 26.21
C LYS A 35 9.67 7.61 26.52
N ASN A 36 10.33 7.02 25.53
CA ASN A 36 11.60 6.31 25.70
C ASN A 36 12.75 7.22 26.14
N GLU A 37 12.74 8.49 25.73
CA GLU A 37 13.74 9.49 26.12
C GLU A 37 13.37 10.24 27.42
N GLY A 38 12.27 9.87 28.09
CA GLY A 38 11.84 10.52 29.33
C GLY A 38 11.30 11.96 29.16
N LEU A 39 11.02 12.37 27.92
CA LEU A 39 10.55 13.71 27.56
C LEU A 39 9.03 13.84 27.61
N LEU A 40 8.29 12.71 27.61
CA LEU A 40 6.83 12.70 27.58
C LEU A 40 6.23 13.52 28.73
N ALA A 41 6.67 13.29 29.97
CA ALA A 41 6.13 13.99 31.14
C ALA A 41 6.29 15.52 31.10
N HIS A 42 7.25 16.02 30.33
CA HIS A 42 7.52 17.46 30.17
C HIS A 42 6.85 18.06 28.93
N THR A 43 6.29 17.23 28.06
CA THR A 43 5.66 17.69 26.81
C THR A 43 4.30 18.28 27.10
N VAL A 44 4.07 19.53 26.72
CA VAL A 44 2.75 20.20 26.87
C VAL A 44 2.13 20.58 25.54
N SER A 45 2.90 20.56 24.45
CA SER A 45 2.41 20.81 23.10
C SER A 45 3.21 20.03 22.08
N VAL A 46 2.52 19.61 21.01
CA VAL A 46 3.11 18.97 19.84
C VAL A 46 2.67 19.74 18.60
N HIS A 47 3.60 19.98 17.68
CA HIS A 47 3.35 20.58 16.37
C HIS A 47 3.75 19.58 15.28
N ALA A 48 2.94 19.47 14.24
CA ALA A 48 3.17 18.65 13.07
C ALA A 48 3.09 19.50 11.79
N GLU A 49 4.17 19.52 11.02
CA GLU A 49 4.26 20.21 9.74
C GLU A 49 4.44 19.20 8.61
N LEU A 50 3.60 19.28 7.58
CA LEU A 50 3.56 18.31 6.48
C LEU A 50 3.91 19.03 5.17
N TYR A 51 4.83 18.46 4.41
CA TYR A 51 5.47 19.11 3.26
C TYR A 51 5.26 18.33 1.96
N GLY A 52 5.48 19.00 0.82
CA GLY A 52 5.45 18.43 -0.52
C GLY A 52 4.08 17.84 -0.87
N SER A 53 4.04 16.60 -1.36
CA SER A 53 2.77 15.95 -1.71
C SER A 53 1.91 15.73 -0.47
N LEU A 54 2.53 15.39 0.67
CA LEU A 54 1.82 15.20 1.93
C LEU A 54 1.05 16.44 2.38
N GLY A 55 1.64 17.63 2.19
CA GLY A 55 0.97 18.91 2.42
C GLY A 55 -0.06 19.28 1.34
N ALA A 56 0.15 18.85 0.09
CA ALA A 56 -0.72 19.19 -1.04
C ALA A 56 -2.03 18.39 -1.07
N THR A 57 -1.98 17.08 -0.86
CA THR A 57 -3.12 16.15 -0.99
C THR A 57 -3.59 15.59 0.36
N GLY A 58 -2.89 15.89 1.47
CA GLY A 58 -3.14 15.27 2.77
C GLY A 58 -4.56 15.45 3.33
N HIS A 59 -5.30 16.47 2.88
CA HIS A 59 -6.72 16.61 3.23
C HIS A 59 -7.56 15.45 2.66
N GLY A 60 -7.40 15.14 1.37
CA GLY A 60 -8.13 14.07 0.69
C GLY A 60 -7.73 12.67 1.17
N HIS A 61 -6.53 12.53 1.72
CA HIS A 61 -6.02 11.26 2.26
C HIS A 61 -6.27 11.07 3.76
N GLY A 62 -6.94 12.01 4.43
CA GLY A 62 -7.15 11.94 5.88
C GLY A 62 -5.84 11.97 6.69
N THR A 63 -4.80 12.63 6.18
CA THR A 63 -3.48 12.66 6.83
C THR A 63 -3.53 13.28 8.22
N ALA A 64 -4.31 14.35 8.41
CA ALA A 64 -4.49 14.95 9.74
C ALA A 64 -5.07 13.96 10.76
N LYS A 65 -6.10 13.20 10.35
CA LYS A 65 -6.67 12.10 11.17
C LYS A 65 -5.60 11.06 11.51
N ALA A 66 -4.82 10.64 10.53
CA ALA A 66 -3.74 9.66 10.74
C ALA A 66 -2.67 10.15 11.73
N VAL A 67 -2.24 11.41 11.63
CA VAL A 67 -1.26 12.00 12.56
C VAL A 67 -1.82 12.04 13.98
N LEU A 68 -3.07 12.48 14.16
CA LEU A 68 -3.72 12.50 15.47
C LEU A 68 -3.78 11.12 16.11
N LEU A 69 -4.32 10.12 15.39
CA LEU A 69 -4.41 8.74 15.88
C LEU A 69 -3.02 8.16 16.20
N GLY A 70 -2.02 8.44 15.35
CA GLY A 70 -0.64 8.02 15.58
C GLY A 70 -0.04 8.65 16.84
N LEU A 71 -0.27 9.95 17.10
CA LEU A 71 0.14 10.61 18.33
C LEU A 71 -0.57 10.01 19.56
N GLU A 72 -1.83 9.60 19.44
CA GLU A 72 -2.52 8.82 20.50
C GLU A 72 -1.94 7.41 20.72
N GLY A 73 -0.96 6.98 19.93
CA GLY A 73 -0.29 5.68 20.07
C GLY A 73 -0.94 4.55 19.26
N GLU A 74 -1.98 4.84 18.49
CA GLU A 74 -2.65 3.86 17.64
C GLU A 74 -1.73 3.35 16.52
N THR A 75 -1.92 2.10 16.12
CA THR A 75 -1.20 1.54 14.96
C THR A 75 -2.12 1.40 13.75
N PRO A 76 -1.61 1.58 12.52
CA PRO A 76 -2.43 1.35 11.33
C PRO A 76 -3.00 -0.06 11.26
N ARG A 77 -2.35 -1.07 11.87
CA ARG A 77 -2.78 -2.47 11.86
C ARG A 77 -3.98 -2.71 12.78
N THR A 78 -4.04 -2.03 13.92
CA THR A 78 -4.97 -2.35 15.01
C THR A 78 -6.02 -1.28 15.28
N VAL A 79 -5.84 -0.05 14.78
CA VAL A 79 -6.78 1.06 15.03
C VAL A 79 -8.21 0.68 14.65
N ASP A 80 -9.17 0.96 15.52
CA ASP A 80 -10.57 0.75 15.21
C ASP A 80 -11.03 1.75 14.13
N VAL A 81 -11.26 1.22 12.92
CA VAL A 81 -11.62 2.02 11.75
C VAL A 81 -13.05 2.51 11.78
N GLU A 82 -13.92 1.90 12.59
CA GLU A 82 -15.33 2.30 12.69
C GLU A 82 -15.51 3.49 13.63
N THR A 83 -14.66 3.62 14.67
CA THR A 83 -14.72 4.74 15.63
C THR A 83 -13.67 5.83 15.41
N ALA A 84 -12.72 5.63 14.47
CA ALA A 84 -11.62 6.56 14.20
C ALA A 84 -12.08 7.99 13.90
N ASP A 85 -13.14 8.17 13.11
CA ASP A 85 -13.64 9.50 12.76
C ASP A 85 -14.30 10.21 13.96
N GLU A 86 -15.04 9.47 14.79
CA GLU A 86 -15.66 9.99 16.01
C GLU A 86 -14.61 10.42 17.03
N ARG A 87 -13.56 9.62 17.20
CA ARG A 87 -12.43 9.94 18.10
C ARG A 87 -11.73 11.22 17.68
N VAL A 88 -11.40 11.37 16.40
CA VAL A 88 -10.78 12.59 15.88
C VAL A 88 -11.71 13.80 16.02
N ALA A 89 -13.02 13.62 15.84
CA ALA A 89 -13.99 14.69 16.10
C ALA A 89 -14.00 15.10 17.59
N ALA A 90 -13.85 14.15 18.52
CA ALA A 90 -13.76 14.42 19.95
C ALA A 90 -12.50 15.24 20.30
N VAL A 91 -11.33 14.86 19.77
CA VAL A 91 -10.06 15.60 19.92
C VAL A 91 -10.23 17.05 19.44
N ARG A 92 -10.82 17.24 18.26
CA ARG A 92 -11.09 18.57 17.67
C ARG A 92 -12.02 19.43 18.52
N ALA A 93 -13.08 18.83 19.06
CA ALA A 93 -14.07 19.52 19.87
C ALA A 93 -13.50 19.91 21.24
N ALA A 94 -12.76 19.01 21.88
CA ALA A 94 -12.16 19.23 23.19
C ALA A 94 -10.89 20.10 23.13
N ARG A 95 -10.22 20.17 21.96
CA ARG A 95 -8.87 20.74 21.80
C ARG A 95 -7.85 20.11 22.74
N ARG A 96 -8.01 18.81 22.99
CA ARG A 96 -7.19 18.00 23.89
C ARG A 96 -6.78 16.74 23.16
N LEU A 97 -5.53 16.33 23.33
CA LEU A 97 -4.97 15.12 22.74
C LEU A 97 -4.35 14.25 23.84
N ARG A 98 -4.73 12.97 23.88
CA ARG A 98 -4.18 11.97 24.79
C ARG A 98 -2.94 11.35 24.17
N LEU A 99 -1.78 11.97 24.40
CA LEU A 99 -0.53 11.56 23.76
C LEU A 99 -0.10 10.17 24.30
N LEU A 100 0.05 9.20 23.39
CA LEU A 100 0.16 7.76 23.69
C LEU A 100 -1.02 7.16 24.47
N GLY A 101 -2.22 7.73 24.40
CA GLY A 101 -3.39 7.25 25.12
C GLY A 101 -3.75 5.77 24.90
N ALA A 102 -3.46 5.22 23.73
CA ALA A 102 -3.63 3.79 23.42
C ALA A 102 -2.72 2.87 24.26
N GLU A 103 -1.59 3.38 24.76
CA GLU A 103 -0.64 2.64 25.60
C GLU A 103 -0.75 2.98 27.09
N ILE A 104 -0.99 4.26 27.43
CA ILE A 104 -0.91 4.76 28.81
C ILE A 104 -2.24 5.32 29.34
N GLY A 105 -3.33 5.21 28.58
CA GLY A 105 -4.64 5.76 28.95
C GLY A 105 -4.60 7.28 29.08
N ASP A 106 -5.31 7.83 30.06
CA ASP A 106 -5.46 9.27 30.24
C ASP A 106 -4.31 9.90 31.04
N ALA A 107 -3.19 9.18 31.19
CA ALA A 107 -2.06 9.61 32.02
C ALA A 107 -1.34 10.86 31.50
N HIS A 108 -1.45 11.16 30.20
CA HIS A 108 -0.81 12.33 29.61
C HIS A 108 -1.67 12.96 28.50
N GLU A 109 -2.42 13.99 28.89
CA GLU A 109 -3.24 14.81 28.00
C GLU A 109 -2.60 16.19 27.82
N ILE A 110 -2.56 16.67 26.58
CA ILE A 110 -1.99 17.97 26.21
C ILE A 110 -3.02 18.85 25.50
N ASP A 111 -2.81 20.17 25.54
CA ASP A 111 -3.53 21.10 24.67
C ASP A 111 -3.18 20.84 23.19
N PHE A 112 -4.20 20.72 22.35
CA PHE A 112 -4.02 20.48 20.92
C PHE A 112 -5.10 21.18 20.08
N ASP A 113 -4.76 22.33 19.51
CA ASP A 113 -5.53 23.01 18.47
C ASP A 113 -4.99 22.62 17.08
N GLU A 114 -5.66 21.66 16.42
CA GLU A 114 -5.28 21.15 15.10
C GLU A 114 -5.04 22.27 14.07
N ARG A 115 -5.78 23.38 14.15
CA ARG A 115 -5.66 24.46 13.14
C ARG A 115 -4.31 25.18 13.19
N SER A 116 -3.73 25.31 14.38
CA SER A 116 -2.47 26.01 14.59
C SER A 116 -1.29 25.03 14.73
N GLN A 117 -1.54 23.83 15.23
CA GLN A 117 -0.51 22.83 15.53
C GLN A 117 -0.33 21.77 14.44
N LEU A 118 -1.25 21.64 13.48
CA LEU A 118 -1.11 20.73 12.34
C LEU A 118 -1.19 21.50 11.02
N VAL A 119 -0.03 21.72 10.39
CA VAL A 119 0.10 22.60 9.22
C VAL A 119 0.41 21.81 7.95
N LEU A 120 -0.44 21.94 6.94
CA LEU A 120 -0.26 21.36 5.60
C LEU A 120 0.38 22.37 4.64
N HIS A 121 1.70 22.27 4.44
CA HIS A 121 2.44 23.15 3.53
C HIS A 121 2.29 22.71 2.07
N ARG A 122 1.31 23.29 1.38
CA ARG A 122 1.00 22.97 -0.04
C ARG A 122 2.09 23.33 -1.06
N ARG A 123 3.04 24.19 -0.68
CA ARG A 123 4.04 24.79 -1.60
C ARG A 123 5.48 24.68 -1.11
N ARG A 124 5.71 24.16 0.10
CA ARG A 124 7.05 23.90 0.62
C ARG A 124 7.34 22.41 0.51
N SER A 125 8.58 22.07 0.18
CA SER A 125 9.06 20.69 0.12
C SER A 125 10.31 20.56 0.98
N LEU A 126 10.58 19.34 1.43
CA LEU A 126 11.86 19.00 2.06
C LEU A 126 12.81 18.40 1.01
N PRO A 127 14.14 18.45 1.23
CA PRO A 127 15.12 18.09 0.20
C PRO A 127 15.16 16.61 -0.18
N TYR A 128 14.89 15.71 0.78
CA TYR A 128 15.12 14.27 0.57
C TYR A 128 13.98 13.57 -0.20
N HIS A 129 12.73 13.77 0.21
CA HIS A 129 11.58 13.09 -0.40
C HIS A 129 10.33 13.98 -0.39
N ALA A 130 9.45 13.77 -1.37
CA ALA A 130 8.25 14.59 -1.58
C ALA A 130 7.21 14.44 -0.45
N ASN A 131 7.26 13.37 0.33
CA ASN A 131 6.34 13.10 1.44
C ASN A 131 7.08 13.27 2.77
N GLY A 132 7.29 14.52 3.18
CA GLY A 132 8.02 14.86 4.40
C GLY A 132 7.10 15.37 5.51
N MET A 133 7.44 15.04 6.76
CA MET A 133 6.72 15.50 7.94
C MET A 133 7.70 15.81 9.08
N THR A 134 7.60 16.99 9.68
CA THR A 134 8.37 17.38 10.86
C THR A 134 7.45 17.43 12.07
N LEU A 135 7.84 16.77 13.16
CA LEU A 135 7.16 16.83 14.46
C LEU A 135 8.06 17.51 15.50
N CYS A 136 7.48 18.40 16.28
CA CYS A 136 8.17 19.17 17.32
C CYS A 136 7.36 19.15 18.62
N ALA A 137 7.96 18.67 19.72
CA ALA A 137 7.39 18.68 21.06
C ALA A 137 8.01 19.82 21.87
N ARG A 138 7.22 20.50 22.70
CA ARG A 138 7.69 21.62 23.53
C ARG A 138 7.22 21.48 24.98
N ASP A 139 7.99 22.07 25.88
CA ASP A 139 7.66 22.18 27.29
C ASP A 139 6.78 23.41 27.62
N ALA A 140 6.45 23.58 28.89
CA ALA A 140 5.63 24.69 29.41
C ALA A 140 6.23 26.09 29.15
N SER A 141 7.54 26.20 28.91
CA SER A 141 8.20 27.45 28.55
C SER A 141 8.16 27.74 27.05
N GLY A 142 7.70 26.78 26.24
CA GLY A 142 7.75 26.83 24.78
C GLY A 142 9.07 26.34 24.18
N THR A 143 9.99 25.85 25.00
CA THR A 143 11.30 25.34 24.56
C THR A 143 11.12 24.00 23.84
N PRO A 144 11.73 23.79 22.65
CA PRO A 144 11.72 22.50 21.98
C PRO A 144 12.39 21.42 22.84
N LEU A 145 11.65 20.33 23.09
CA LEU A 145 12.17 19.12 23.75
C LEU A 145 12.72 18.12 22.74
N LEU A 146 12.00 17.93 21.64
CA LEU A 146 12.37 17.00 20.58
C LEU A 146 11.81 17.51 19.25
N GLU A 147 12.65 17.51 18.22
CA GLU A 147 12.25 17.79 16.84
C GLU A 147 12.78 16.68 15.93
N LYS A 148 11.90 16.11 15.10
CA LYS A 148 12.25 15.03 14.17
C LYS A 148 11.53 15.17 12.84
N THR A 149 12.27 14.92 11.76
CA THR A 149 11.76 14.84 10.41
C THR A 149 11.63 13.38 9.98
N TYR A 150 10.50 13.04 9.39
CA TYR A 150 10.20 11.72 8.85
C TYR A 150 9.78 11.81 7.38
N TYR A 151 10.13 10.79 6.61
CA TYR A 151 9.76 10.65 5.20
C TYR A 151 8.95 9.39 4.96
N SER A 152 7.79 9.53 4.31
CA SER A 152 6.94 8.42 3.92
C SER A 152 7.27 7.98 2.48
N VAL A 153 8.09 6.94 2.34
CA VAL A 153 8.78 6.59 1.08
C VAL A 153 8.05 5.55 0.21
N GLY A 154 6.76 5.31 0.46
CA GLY A 154 5.94 4.33 -0.27
C GLY A 154 5.71 3.03 0.50
N GLY A 155 4.64 2.30 0.16
CA GLY A 155 4.24 1.05 0.87
C GLY A 155 3.91 1.22 2.36
N GLY A 156 3.84 2.46 2.88
CA GLY A 156 3.68 2.75 4.31
C GLY A 156 4.99 2.72 5.11
N PHE A 157 6.15 2.62 4.45
CA PHE A 157 7.46 2.71 5.09
C PHE A 157 7.78 4.16 5.47
N VAL A 158 8.42 4.32 6.63
CA VAL A 158 8.82 5.61 7.19
C VAL A 158 10.31 5.60 7.46
N VAL A 159 11.00 6.65 7.03
CA VAL A 159 12.43 6.88 7.29
C VAL A 159 12.57 8.10 8.20
N ASP A 160 13.34 7.97 9.28
CA ASP A 160 13.78 9.08 10.13
C ASP A 160 14.98 9.77 9.48
N GLU A 161 14.91 11.08 9.28
CA GLU A 161 15.97 11.86 8.64
C GLU A 161 17.32 11.75 9.36
N SER A 162 17.32 11.58 10.69
CA SER A 162 18.56 11.43 11.45
C SER A 162 19.33 10.16 11.09
N LEU A 163 18.69 9.18 10.46
CA LEU A 163 19.36 7.98 9.93
C LEU A 163 20.01 8.22 8.56
N LEU A 164 19.74 9.34 7.90
CA LEU A 164 20.28 9.68 6.56
C LEU A 164 21.62 10.43 6.63
N ALA A 165 21.93 11.05 7.78
CA ALA A 165 23.08 11.95 7.96
C ALA A 165 24.40 11.24 8.33
N ASP A 166 24.41 9.91 8.48
CA ASP A 166 25.64 9.15 8.68
C ASP A 166 26.43 9.02 7.37
N GLU A 167 27.41 9.92 7.18
CA GLU A 167 28.33 10.02 6.03
C GLU A 167 29.23 8.78 5.81
N THR A 168 29.14 7.76 6.65
CA THR A 168 29.83 6.46 6.48
C THR A 168 29.14 5.53 5.48
N GLY A 169 28.01 5.93 4.89
CA GLY A 169 27.26 5.10 3.95
C GLY A 169 26.48 3.95 4.61
N ALA A 170 26.44 3.90 5.95
CA ALA A 170 25.67 2.95 6.75
C ALA A 170 24.19 3.38 6.96
N GLY A 171 23.84 4.62 6.58
CA GLY A 171 22.52 5.25 6.74
C GLY A 171 21.55 5.12 5.55
N ARG A 172 21.82 4.23 4.58
CA ARG A 172 20.70 3.66 3.80
C ARG A 172 19.84 2.89 4.80
N ILE A 173 18.49 3.03 4.76
CA ILE A 173 17.47 2.21 5.48
C ILE A 173 18.20 1.06 6.16
N LYS A 174 18.44 1.06 7.50
CA LYS A 174 19.33 0.07 8.15
C LYS A 174 19.11 -1.26 7.47
N LEU A 175 20.02 -1.60 6.55
CA LEU A 175 19.68 -2.53 5.48
C LEU A 175 19.45 -3.82 6.22
N ASP A 176 18.27 -4.42 6.06
CA ASP A 176 18.06 -5.74 6.63
C ASP A 176 19.13 -6.64 6.01
N ASP A 177 20.15 -6.93 6.82
CA ASP A 177 21.35 -7.71 6.50
C ASP A 177 21.09 -9.19 6.72
N THR A 178 19.83 -9.56 6.98
CA THR A 178 19.35 -10.93 6.96
C THR A 178 19.80 -11.60 5.68
N VAL A 179 20.61 -12.65 5.85
CA VAL A 179 21.15 -13.44 4.75
C VAL A 179 20.06 -14.40 4.28
N LEU A 180 19.60 -14.21 3.04
CA LEU A 180 18.59 -15.07 2.43
C LEU A 180 19.22 -16.32 1.81
N THR A 181 18.56 -17.47 1.98
CA THR A 181 18.96 -18.76 1.40
C THR A 181 19.14 -18.69 -0.11
N HIS A 182 18.20 -18.03 -0.79
CA HIS A 182 18.13 -17.88 -2.25
C HIS A 182 17.92 -16.42 -2.61
N SER A 183 18.93 -15.58 -2.36
CA SER A 183 18.86 -14.16 -2.74
C SER A 183 18.79 -13.98 -4.26
N PHE A 184 17.79 -13.25 -4.74
CA PHE A 184 17.66 -12.79 -6.12
C PHE A 184 17.32 -11.30 -6.15
N ARG A 185 17.80 -10.62 -7.20
CA ARG A 185 17.57 -9.20 -7.43
C ARG A 185 16.90 -8.96 -8.78
N THR A 186 17.03 -9.87 -9.74
CA THR A 186 16.45 -9.75 -11.08
C THR A 186 15.58 -10.96 -11.42
N GLY A 187 14.70 -10.83 -12.42
CA GLY A 187 13.93 -11.93 -12.98
C GLY A 187 14.84 -13.04 -13.52
N ASP A 188 15.92 -12.65 -14.22
CA ASP A 188 16.93 -13.59 -14.70
C ASP A 188 17.58 -14.40 -13.57
N GLU A 189 17.91 -13.75 -12.43
CA GLU A 189 18.46 -14.41 -11.25
C GLU A 189 17.43 -15.34 -10.60
N LEU A 190 16.17 -14.91 -10.48
CA LEU A 190 15.07 -15.73 -9.96
C LEU A 190 14.91 -17.01 -10.80
N LEU A 191 14.82 -16.88 -12.13
CA LEU A 191 14.69 -18.02 -13.03
C LEU A 191 15.93 -18.92 -13.04
N ARG A 192 17.12 -18.36 -12.89
CA ARG A 192 18.34 -19.17 -12.75
C ARG A 192 18.28 -20.02 -11.49
N LEU A 193 17.87 -19.46 -10.36
CA LEU A 193 17.73 -20.18 -9.09
C LEU A 193 16.65 -21.27 -9.15
N THR A 194 15.51 -21.04 -9.81
CA THR A 194 14.49 -22.08 -9.96
C THR A 194 15.01 -23.26 -10.78
N ARG A 195 15.79 -23.01 -11.84
CA ARG A 195 16.44 -24.08 -12.62
C ARG A 195 17.52 -24.83 -11.84
N GLU A 196 18.33 -24.13 -11.05
CA GLU A 196 19.40 -24.74 -10.26
C GLU A 196 18.87 -25.59 -9.10
N THR A 197 17.79 -25.16 -8.46
CA THR A 197 17.22 -25.81 -7.27
C THR A 197 16.09 -26.79 -7.60
N GLY A 198 15.44 -26.64 -8.76
CA GLY A 198 14.21 -27.36 -9.10
C GLY A 198 12.96 -26.86 -8.37
N LEU A 199 13.07 -25.76 -7.60
CA LEU A 199 11.96 -25.20 -6.83
C LEU A 199 11.11 -24.26 -7.68
N SER A 200 9.82 -24.16 -7.33
CA SER A 200 8.93 -23.13 -7.90
C SER A 200 9.27 -21.74 -7.36
N VAL A 201 8.63 -20.71 -7.92
CA VAL A 201 8.85 -19.32 -7.45
C VAL A 201 8.37 -19.15 -6.01
N SER A 202 7.20 -19.70 -5.67
CA SER A 202 6.66 -19.66 -4.30
C SER A 202 7.52 -20.42 -3.31
N GLU A 203 8.07 -21.58 -3.69
CA GLU A 203 8.91 -22.39 -2.81
C GLU A 203 10.26 -21.70 -2.54
N LEU A 204 10.89 -21.09 -3.56
CA LEU A 204 12.08 -20.24 -3.33
C LEU A 204 11.77 -19.09 -2.36
N MET A 205 10.63 -18.43 -2.54
CA MET A 205 10.21 -17.35 -1.65
C MET A 205 9.94 -17.86 -0.23
N LEU A 206 9.34 -19.05 -0.07
CA LEU A 206 9.15 -19.69 1.23
C LEU A 206 10.50 -19.94 1.93
N GLN A 207 11.48 -20.50 1.21
CA GLN A 207 12.82 -20.75 1.77
C GLN A 207 13.55 -19.45 2.17
N ASN A 208 13.27 -18.33 1.50
CA ASN A 208 13.77 -17.01 1.89
C ASN A 208 13.06 -16.47 3.13
N GLU A 209 11.73 -16.58 3.20
CA GLU A 209 10.95 -16.14 4.37
C GLU A 209 11.37 -16.84 5.67
N ARG A 210 11.88 -18.06 5.56
CA ARG A 210 12.41 -18.84 6.69
C ARG A 210 13.60 -18.19 7.41
N ALA A 211 14.19 -17.15 6.82
CA ALA A 211 15.21 -16.35 7.48
C ALA A 211 14.66 -15.53 8.67
N TRP A 212 13.36 -15.20 8.65
CA TRP A 212 12.73 -14.40 9.72
C TRP A 212 11.72 -15.17 10.57
N ARG A 213 11.08 -16.20 10.01
CA ARG A 213 9.92 -16.88 10.62
C ARG A 213 9.95 -18.37 10.33
N SER A 214 9.31 -19.19 11.17
CA SER A 214 9.05 -20.59 10.83
C SER A 214 8.04 -20.72 9.69
N GLU A 215 8.06 -21.84 8.97
CA GLU A 215 7.10 -22.13 7.90
C GLU A 215 5.64 -22.06 8.37
N ALA A 216 5.36 -22.54 9.59
CA ALA A 216 4.04 -22.46 10.20
C ALA A 216 3.59 -21.01 10.45
N GLU A 217 4.49 -20.14 10.92
CA GLU A 217 4.21 -18.71 11.10
C GLU A 217 4.00 -17.99 9.77
N ILE A 218 4.79 -18.36 8.75
CA ILE A 218 4.64 -17.82 7.38
C ILE A 218 3.26 -18.17 6.83
N ARG A 219 2.89 -19.45 6.89
CA ARG A 219 1.57 -19.92 6.47
C ARG A 219 0.45 -19.20 7.23
N ALA A 220 0.51 -19.17 8.55
CA ALA A 220 -0.52 -18.55 9.37
C ALA A 220 -0.67 -17.05 9.07
N GLY A 221 0.44 -16.33 8.90
CA GLY A 221 0.40 -14.91 8.57
C GLY A 221 -0.16 -14.63 7.18
N LEU A 222 0.16 -15.46 6.18
CA LEU A 222 -0.38 -15.32 4.82
C LEU A 222 -1.89 -15.62 4.77
N LEU A 223 -2.35 -16.60 5.54
CA LEU A 223 -3.78 -16.87 5.68
C LEU A 223 -4.50 -15.76 6.46
N GLU A 224 -3.88 -15.15 7.47
CA GLU A 224 -4.42 -13.97 8.14
C GLU A 224 -4.60 -12.79 7.16
N ILE A 225 -3.59 -12.53 6.33
CA ILE A 225 -3.67 -11.52 5.25
C ILE A 225 -4.86 -11.81 4.34
N TRP A 226 -5.03 -13.07 3.93
CA TRP A 226 -6.14 -13.48 3.09
C TRP A 226 -7.50 -13.29 3.77
N GLU A 227 -7.64 -13.63 5.05
CA GLU A 227 -8.87 -13.40 5.80
C GLU A 227 -9.23 -11.91 5.90
N VAL A 228 -8.24 -11.03 6.12
CA VAL A 228 -8.48 -9.58 6.14
C VAL A 228 -8.90 -9.07 4.75
N MET A 229 -8.29 -9.59 3.68
CA MET A 229 -8.66 -9.32 2.29
C MET A 229 -10.11 -9.74 2.00
N ARG A 230 -10.51 -10.97 2.36
CA ARG A 230 -11.87 -11.48 2.22
C ARG A 230 -12.88 -10.64 2.99
N ALA A 231 -12.56 -10.29 4.23
CA ALA A 231 -13.42 -9.46 5.06
C ALA A 231 -13.60 -8.06 4.45
N CYS A 232 -12.55 -7.50 3.83
CA CYS A 232 -12.62 -6.23 3.11
C CYS A 232 -13.58 -6.32 1.90
N VAL A 233 -13.43 -7.35 1.06
CA VAL A 233 -14.36 -7.61 -0.05
C VAL A 233 -15.80 -7.76 0.46
N ALA A 234 -16.03 -8.56 1.49
CA ALA A 234 -17.35 -8.79 2.06
C ALA A 234 -18.02 -7.49 2.55
N ARG A 235 -17.28 -6.61 3.23
CA ARG A 235 -17.76 -5.28 3.63
C ARG A 235 -18.10 -4.43 2.41
N GLY A 236 -17.20 -4.32 1.42
CA GLY A 236 -17.43 -3.51 0.23
C GLY A 236 -18.61 -3.98 -0.62
N LEU A 237 -18.90 -5.29 -0.65
CA LEU A 237 -20.06 -5.85 -1.36
C LEU A 237 -21.40 -5.66 -0.63
N THR A 238 -21.41 -5.04 0.55
CA THR A 238 -22.63 -4.83 1.36
C THR A 238 -22.83 -3.38 1.77
N ARG A 239 -21.74 -2.63 1.99
CA ARG A 239 -21.77 -1.23 2.44
C ARG A 239 -22.14 -0.28 1.31
N GLU A 240 -23.24 0.43 1.48
CA GLU A 240 -23.68 1.50 0.59
C GLU A 240 -23.24 2.87 1.10
N GLY A 241 -23.42 3.90 0.26
CA GLY A 241 -23.21 5.29 0.65
C GLY A 241 -22.42 6.09 -0.37
N ILE A 242 -21.99 7.26 0.06
CA ILE A 242 -21.18 8.21 -0.71
C ILE A 242 -19.78 8.23 -0.12
N LEU A 243 -18.76 8.13 -0.97
CA LEU A 243 -17.36 8.19 -0.54
C LEU A 243 -17.02 9.60 -0.03
N PRO A 244 -16.18 9.72 1.01
CA PRO A 244 -15.75 11.01 1.56
C PRO A 244 -14.89 11.81 0.56
N GLY A 245 -14.53 13.05 0.87
CA GLY A 245 -13.57 13.83 0.05
C GLY A 245 -14.19 14.79 -0.97
N GLY A 246 -15.52 14.95 -1.02
CA GLY A 246 -16.17 16.05 -1.75
C GLY A 246 -16.63 15.72 -3.18
N LEU A 247 -16.08 14.69 -3.84
CA LEU A 247 -16.49 14.27 -5.19
C LEU A 247 -17.89 13.66 -5.28
N LYS A 248 -18.52 13.36 -4.14
CA LYS A 248 -19.85 12.73 -4.06
C LYS A 248 -19.96 11.42 -4.86
N VAL A 249 -18.86 10.66 -4.97
CA VAL A 249 -18.82 9.37 -5.66
C VAL A 249 -19.64 8.36 -4.87
N ARG A 250 -20.66 7.77 -5.50
CA ARG A 250 -21.46 6.70 -4.90
C ARG A 250 -20.68 5.39 -4.91
N ARG A 251 -20.76 4.64 -3.82
CA ARG A 251 -20.37 3.23 -3.78
C ARG A 251 -21.26 2.43 -4.74
N ARG A 252 -20.66 1.59 -5.56
CA ARG A 252 -21.31 0.82 -6.63
C ARG A 252 -21.25 -0.69 -6.35
N ALA A 253 -20.24 -1.17 -5.64
CA ALA A 253 -20.01 -2.60 -5.44
C ALA A 253 -21.22 -3.31 -4.80
N ALA A 254 -21.81 -2.75 -3.75
CA ALA A 254 -22.94 -3.37 -3.05
C ALA A 254 -24.17 -3.57 -3.95
N THR A 255 -24.58 -2.53 -4.69
CA THR A 255 -25.74 -2.59 -5.59
C THR A 255 -25.49 -3.54 -6.76
N ALA A 256 -24.33 -3.45 -7.41
CA ALA A 256 -23.98 -4.32 -8.53
C ALA A 256 -23.88 -5.79 -8.10
N ALA A 257 -23.33 -6.06 -6.90
CA ALA A 257 -23.27 -7.42 -6.35
C ALA A 257 -24.66 -8.01 -6.08
N ARG A 258 -25.65 -7.20 -5.68
CA ARG A 258 -27.03 -7.68 -5.55
C ARG A 258 -27.66 -8.00 -6.90
N GLN A 259 -27.43 -7.16 -7.90
CA GLN A 259 -27.93 -7.38 -9.27
C GLN A 259 -27.34 -8.69 -9.85
N LEU A 260 -26.02 -8.85 -9.77
CA LEU A 260 -25.33 -10.03 -10.28
C LEU A 260 -25.72 -11.33 -9.55
N ARG A 261 -26.04 -11.26 -8.25
CA ARG A 261 -26.61 -12.41 -7.51
C ARG A 261 -28.02 -12.76 -7.99
N ALA A 262 -28.84 -11.77 -8.31
CA ALA A 262 -30.21 -11.98 -8.79
C ALA A 262 -30.27 -12.52 -10.22
N GLU A 263 -29.30 -12.17 -11.07
CA GLU A 263 -29.15 -12.70 -12.44
C GLU A 263 -28.82 -14.20 -12.45
N GLY A 264 -28.20 -14.72 -11.37
CA GLY A 264 -27.76 -16.12 -11.30
C GLY A 264 -26.49 -16.35 -12.12
N GLY A 265 -26.18 -17.61 -12.44
CA GLY A 265 -25.09 -17.93 -13.38
C GLY A 265 -23.69 -17.44 -12.97
N ARG A 266 -23.31 -17.57 -11.69
CA ARG A 266 -22.04 -17.05 -11.14
C ARG A 266 -20.82 -17.33 -12.02
N GLU A 267 -20.68 -18.55 -12.53
CA GLU A 267 -19.57 -18.97 -13.39
C GLU A 267 -19.51 -18.19 -14.72
N ALA A 268 -20.67 -17.88 -15.31
CA ALA A 268 -20.75 -17.10 -16.55
C ALA A 268 -20.33 -15.63 -16.33
N HIS A 269 -20.41 -15.16 -15.08
CA HIS A 269 -20.11 -13.79 -14.67
C HIS A 269 -18.79 -13.65 -13.90
N ALA A 270 -17.84 -14.56 -14.12
CA ALA A 270 -16.58 -14.58 -13.37
C ALA A 270 -15.77 -13.27 -13.54
N THR A 271 -15.83 -12.65 -14.73
CA THR A 271 -15.15 -11.37 -14.99
C THR A 271 -15.82 -10.21 -14.27
N GLU A 272 -17.14 -10.18 -14.24
CA GLU A 272 -17.92 -9.17 -13.54
C GLU A 272 -17.68 -9.28 -12.02
N TRP A 273 -17.74 -10.49 -11.47
CA TRP A 273 -17.40 -10.74 -10.06
C TRP A 273 -15.97 -10.30 -9.73
N LEU A 274 -14.99 -10.63 -10.57
CA LEU A 274 -13.61 -10.17 -10.44
C LEU A 274 -13.51 -8.64 -10.35
N THR A 275 -14.18 -7.92 -11.25
CA THR A 275 -14.19 -6.45 -11.20
C THR A 275 -14.86 -5.91 -9.93
N LEU A 276 -15.95 -6.54 -9.49
CA LEU A 276 -16.68 -6.15 -8.28
C LEU A 276 -15.87 -6.37 -7.01
N TYR A 277 -15.08 -7.44 -6.91
CA TYR A 277 -14.18 -7.64 -5.76
C TYR A 277 -13.14 -6.53 -5.66
N ALA A 278 -12.53 -6.18 -6.78
CA ALA A 278 -11.54 -5.10 -6.82
C ALA A 278 -12.17 -3.75 -6.43
N MET A 279 -13.35 -3.45 -6.99
CA MET A 279 -14.09 -2.23 -6.64
C MET A 279 -14.51 -2.20 -5.18
N ALA A 280 -15.00 -3.32 -4.62
CA ALA A 280 -15.40 -3.42 -3.23
C ALA A 280 -14.25 -3.04 -2.28
N VAL A 281 -13.04 -3.57 -2.53
CA VAL A 281 -11.84 -3.24 -1.74
C VAL A 281 -11.45 -1.77 -1.90
N ASN A 282 -11.46 -1.25 -3.12
CA ASN A 282 -11.06 0.15 -3.34
C ASN A 282 -12.11 1.16 -2.82
N GLU A 283 -13.38 0.80 -2.76
CA GLU A 283 -14.42 1.59 -2.09
C GLU A 283 -14.25 1.59 -0.57
N GLU A 284 -13.92 0.44 0.04
CA GLU A 284 -13.55 0.36 1.45
C GLU A 284 -12.28 1.16 1.75
N ASN A 285 -11.27 1.07 0.89
CA ASN A 285 -10.05 1.86 1.00
C ASN A 285 -10.36 3.36 0.98
N ALA A 286 -11.10 3.83 -0.03
CA ALA A 286 -11.45 5.24 -0.20
C ALA A 286 -12.24 5.81 0.98
N ALA A 287 -12.99 4.97 1.69
CA ALA A 287 -13.73 5.36 2.89
C ALA A 287 -12.92 5.29 4.19
N GLY A 288 -11.64 4.92 4.15
CA GLY A 288 -10.80 4.80 5.34
C GLY A 288 -10.96 3.49 6.11
N GLY A 289 -11.48 2.44 5.47
CA GLY A 289 -11.65 1.13 6.08
C GLY A 289 -10.34 0.36 6.28
N ARG A 290 -10.46 -0.80 6.94
CA ARG A 290 -9.37 -1.78 7.10
C ARG A 290 -9.04 -2.41 5.74
N VAL A 291 -7.78 -2.31 5.32
CA VAL A 291 -7.28 -2.81 4.03
C VAL A 291 -5.90 -3.47 4.18
N VAL A 292 -5.48 -4.26 3.19
CA VAL A 292 -4.12 -4.80 3.09
C VAL A 292 -3.43 -4.15 1.90
N THR A 293 -2.18 -3.70 2.07
CA THR A 293 -1.38 -3.18 0.95
C THR A 293 -1.11 -4.30 -0.06
N ALA A 294 -1.11 -4.00 -1.37
CA ALA A 294 -0.81 -5.00 -2.39
C ALA A 294 -0.30 -4.41 -3.73
N PRO A 295 0.86 -3.72 -3.79
CA PRO A 295 1.77 -3.40 -2.69
C PRO A 295 1.49 -2.04 -2.04
N THR A 296 0.47 -1.31 -2.50
CA THR A 296 -0.02 -0.06 -1.89
C THR A 296 -1.52 -0.12 -1.67
N ASN A 297 -2.05 0.79 -0.85
CA ASN A 297 -3.49 0.93 -0.61
C ASN A 297 -4.27 1.28 -1.90
N GLY A 298 -3.67 2.11 -2.77
CA GLY A 298 -4.28 2.51 -4.04
C GLY A 298 -4.46 1.34 -5.01
N ALA A 299 -3.64 0.31 -4.90
CA ALA A 299 -3.67 -0.92 -5.70
C ALA A 299 -4.23 -2.14 -4.94
N ALA A 300 -4.83 -1.92 -3.75
CA ALA A 300 -5.20 -2.98 -2.82
C ALA A 300 -6.27 -3.95 -3.34
N GLY A 301 -7.05 -3.58 -4.36
CA GLY A 301 -8.15 -4.42 -4.85
C GLY A 301 -7.73 -5.55 -5.78
N ILE A 302 -6.56 -5.47 -6.41
CA ILE A 302 -6.17 -6.38 -7.50
C ILE A 302 -5.88 -7.79 -7.00
N ILE A 303 -4.97 -7.91 -6.03
CA ILE A 303 -4.58 -9.19 -5.43
C ILE A 303 -5.78 -9.92 -4.82
N PRO A 304 -6.60 -9.33 -3.92
CA PRO A 304 -7.75 -10.02 -3.36
C PRO A 304 -8.81 -10.38 -4.40
N ALA A 305 -9.00 -9.55 -5.44
CA ALA A 305 -9.94 -9.88 -6.50
C ALA A 305 -9.51 -11.12 -7.30
N VAL A 306 -8.23 -11.19 -7.68
CA VAL A 306 -7.69 -12.34 -8.40
C VAL A 306 -7.64 -13.59 -7.52
N LEU A 307 -7.39 -13.43 -6.22
CA LEU A 307 -7.41 -14.53 -5.26
C LEU A 307 -8.83 -15.06 -5.00
N HIS A 308 -9.83 -14.16 -4.91
CA HIS A 308 -11.24 -14.57 -4.94
C HIS A 308 -11.57 -15.33 -6.23
N TYR A 309 -11.08 -14.85 -7.37
CA TYR A 309 -11.29 -15.54 -8.64
C TYR A 309 -10.70 -16.96 -8.63
N TYR A 310 -9.49 -17.13 -8.08
CA TYR A 310 -8.89 -18.43 -7.86
C TYR A 310 -9.79 -19.31 -6.98
N THR A 311 -10.16 -18.84 -5.79
CA THR A 311 -10.92 -19.65 -4.83
C THR A 311 -12.33 -20.03 -5.29
N GLU A 312 -12.93 -19.26 -6.19
CA GLU A 312 -14.33 -19.45 -6.57
C GLU A 312 -14.55 -20.02 -7.97
N PHE A 313 -13.62 -19.80 -8.90
CA PHE A 313 -13.80 -20.18 -10.31
C PHE A 313 -12.73 -21.16 -10.81
N VAL A 314 -11.70 -21.46 -10.02
CA VAL A 314 -10.67 -22.45 -10.40
C VAL A 314 -10.95 -23.76 -9.66
N PRO A 315 -11.20 -24.86 -10.39
CA PRO A 315 -11.38 -26.17 -9.76
C PRO A 315 -10.14 -26.60 -8.97
N GLY A 316 -10.36 -27.13 -7.76
CA GLY A 316 -9.29 -27.59 -6.89
C GLY A 316 -8.53 -26.49 -6.16
N ALA A 317 -9.08 -25.27 -6.09
CA ALA A 317 -8.51 -24.21 -5.26
C ALA A 317 -8.56 -24.56 -3.77
N ASP A 318 -7.45 -24.35 -3.06
CA ASP A 318 -7.29 -24.63 -1.64
C ASP A 318 -6.39 -23.60 -0.94
N GLU A 319 -6.21 -23.76 0.38
CA GLU A 319 -5.37 -22.87 1.19
C GLU A 319 -3.88 -22.94 0.82
N ASP A 320 -3.40 -24.08 0.33
CA ASP A 320 -2.01 -24.23 -0.09
C ASP A 320 -1.75 -23.45 -1.39
N GLY A 321 -2.71 -23.46 -2.31
CA GLY A 321 -2.75 -22.56 -3.45
C GLY A 321 -2.77 -21.09 -3.05
N ILE A 322 -3.55 -20.70 -2.04
CA ILE A 322 -3.56 -19.31 -1.54
C ILE A 322 -2.16 -18.89 -1.05
N VAL A 323 -1.49 -19.74 -0.29
CA VAL A 323 -0.13 -19.46 0.20
C VAL A 323 0.87 -19.37 -0.96
N ARG A 324 0.83 -20.32 -1.90
CA ARG A 324 1.68 -20.28 -3.11
C ARG A 324 1.44 -19.03 -3.94
N PHE A 325 0.18 -18.63 -4.12
CA PHE A 325 -0.19 -17.40 -4.83
C PHE A 325 0.48 -16.19 -4.20
N LEU A 326 0.33 -16.01 -2.89
CA LEU A 326 0.85 -14.83 -2.18
C LEU A 326 2.38 -14.80 -2.16
N LEU A 327 3.03 -15.97 -2.03
CA LEU A 327 4.49 -16.08 -2.10
C LEU A 327 5.02 -15.76 -3.50
N ALA A 328 4.42 -16.31 -4.56
CA ALA A 328 4.82 -16.02 -5.93
C ALA A 328 4.57 -14.54 -6.30
N ALA A 329 3.41 -14.00 -5.93
CA ALA A 329 3.11 -12.58 -6.07
C ALA A 329 4.11 -11.70 -5.29
N GLY A 330 4.49 -12.14 -4.09
CA GLY A 330 5.52 -11.49 -3.27
C GLY A 330 6.87 -11.44 -3.98
N ALA A 331 7.36 -12.56 -4.50
CA ALA A 331 8.62 -12.64 -5.23
C ALA A 331 8.65 -11.67 -6.44
N ILE A 332 7.55 -11.59 -7.20
CA ILE A 332 7.43 -10.62 -8.30
C ILE A 332 7.43 -9.17 -7.77
N GLY A 333 6.69 -8.89 -6.69
CA GLY A 333 6.66 -7.56 -6.08
C GLY A 333 8.03 -7.07 -5.58
N LEU A 334 8.85 -8.01 -5.08
CA LEU A 334 10.24 -7.76 -4.68
C LEU A 334 11.08 -7.22 -5.85
N LEU A 335 10.93 -7.78 -7.06
CA LEU A 335 11.66 -7.33 -8.25
C LEU A 335 11.36 -5.87 -8.60
N PHE A 336 10.10 -5.45 -8.48
CA PHE A 336 9.70 -4.05 -8.69
C PHE A 336 10.28 -3.12 -7.63
N LYS A 337 10.23 -3.53 -6.35
CA LYS A 337 10.73 -2.74 -5.23
C LYS A 337 12.26 -2.56 -5.30
N GLU A 338 12.99 -3.60 -5.65
CA GLU A 338 14.47 -3.58 -5.70
C GLU A 338 14.99 -2.78 -6.92
N ASN A 339 14.37 -2.91 -8.09
CA ASN A 339 14.94 -2.35 -9.32
C ASN A 339 14.32 -1.01 -9.76
N ALA A 340 13.12 -0.68 -9.30
CA ALA A 340 12.40 0.52 -9.68
C ALA A 340 11.80 1.22 -8.45
N SER A 341 10.48 1.33 -8.39
CA SER A 341 9.74 1.87 -7.24
C SER A 341 8.30 1.39 -7.30
N ILE A 342 7.67 1.27 -6.12
CA ILE A 342 6.23 1.04 -5.95
C ILE A 342 5.48 2.32 -5.56
N SER A 343 6.12 3.48 -5.65
CA SER A 343 5.58 4.78 -5.25
C SER A 343 4.98 5.52 -6.44
N GLY A 344 3.71 5.91 -6.33
CA GLY A 344 3.03 6.77 -7.29
C GLY A 344 3.70 8.14 -7.46
N ALA A 345 4.36 8.63 -6.41
CA ALA A 345 5.14 9.87 -6.42
C ALA A 345 6.44 9.78 -7.25
N GLU A 346 6.97 8.58 -7.47
CA GLU A 346 8.25 8.38 -8.15
C GLU A 346 8.08 7.91 -9.58
N VAL A 347 7.26 6.88 -9.81
CA VAL A 347 7.10 6.23 -11.12
C VAL A 347 5.68 6.26 -11.66
N GLY A 348 4.74 6.94 -10.98
CA GLY A 348 3.33 6.97 -11.37
C GLY A 348 2.58 5.69 -11.00
N CYS A 349 1.34 5.56 -11.48
CA CYS A 349 0.44 4.48 -11.09
C CYS A 349 0.84 3.13 -11.69
N GLN A 350 1.71 3.11 -12.71
CA GLN A 350 2.36 1.89 -13.17
C GLN A 350 3.17 1.19 -12.06
N GLY A 351 3.77 1.93 -11.12
CA GLY A 351 4.48 1.35 -9.98
C GLY A 351 3.55 0.79 -8.91
N GLU A 352 2.28 1.21 -8.88
CA GLU A 352 1.29 0.77 -7.90
C GLU A 352 0.34 -0.27 -8.49
N VAL A 353 -0.54 0.16 -9.39
CA VAL A 353 -1.52 -0.70 -10.06
C VAL A 353 -0.85 -1.63 -11.07
N GLY A 354 0.18 -1.16 -11.78
CA GLY A 354 0.90 -2.00 -12.75
C GLY A 354 1.71 -3.11 -12.09
N SER A 355 2.44 -2.80 -11.02
CA SER A 355 3.14 -3.82 -10.22
C SER A 355 2.17 -4.80 -9.57
N ALA A 356 1.05 -4.34 -9.00
CA ALA A 356 0.01 -5.22 -8.45
C ALA A 356 -0.61 -6.14 -9.52
N CYS A 357 -0.85 -5.64 -10.73
CA CYS A 357 -1.30 -6.42 -11.88
C CYS A 357 -0.29 -7.53 -12.23
N SER A 358 0.99 -7.18 -12.27
CA SER A 358 2.10 -8.11 -12.53
C SER A 358 2.22 -9.17 -11.43
N MET A 359 2.19 -8.77 -10.16
CA MET A 359 2.18 -9.65 -8.99
C MET A 359 1.03 -10.66 -9.05
N ALA A 360 -0.19 -10.18 -9.31
CA ALA A 360 -1.37 -11.04 -9.37
C ALA A 360 -1.36 -11.98 -10.58
N ALA A 361 -0.83 -11.55 -11.72
CA ALA A 361 -0.69 -12.38 -12.90
C ALA A 361 0.30 -13.53 -12.66
N GLY A 362 1.47 -13.24 -12.09
CA GLY A 362 2.48 -14.25 -11.72
C GLY A 362 1.94 -15.22 -10.66
N GLY A 363 1.32 -14.70 -9.60
CA GLY A 363 0.70 -15.53 -8.56
C GLY A 363 -0.37 -16.47 -9.11
N LEU A 364 -1.23 -15.97 -10.00
CA LEU A 364 -2.28 -16.80 -10.62
C LEU A 364 -1.68 -17.86 -11.56
N ALA A 365 -0.65 -17.51 -12.35
CA ALA A 365 0.02 -18.45 -13.23
C ALA A 365 0.63 -19.63 -12.45
N GLU A 366 1.25 -19.38 -11.29
CA GLU A 366 1.82 -20.40 -10.41
C GLU A 366 0.75 -21.38 -9.91
N VAL A 367 -0.38 -20.88 -9.40
CA VAL A 367 -1.44 -21.75 -8.84
C VAL A 367 -2.25 -22.49 -9.89
N LEU A 368 -2.22 -22.01 -11.14
CA LEU A 368 -2.78 -22.71 -12.30
C LEU A 368 -1.81 -23.74 -12.92
N GLY A 369 -0.64 -23.97 -12.31
CA GLY A 369 0.31 -24.99 -12.72
C GLY A 369 1.33 -24.53 -13.77
N GLY A 370 1.52 -23.22 -13.94
CA GLY A 370 2.60 -22.68 -14.75
C GLY A 370 3.96 -22.91 -14.10
N GLY A 371 4.96 -23.29 -14.89
CA GLY A 371 6.36 -23.29 -14.45
C GLY A 371 6.92 -21.86 -14.31
N PRO A 372 8.12 -21.70 -13.73
CA PRO A 372 8.73 -20.39 -13.47
C PRO A 372 8.77 -19.43 -14.66
N GLU A 373 9.08 -19.92 -15.86
CA GLU A 373 9.11 -19.12 -17.09
C GLU A 373 7.71 -18.58 -17.46
N LYS A 374 6.64 -19.34 -17.19
CA LYS A 374 5.26 -18.88 -17.40
C LYS A 374 4.82 -17.89 -16.34
N VAL A 375 5.30 -18.05 -15.11
CA VAL A 375 5.07 -17.09 -14.02
C VAL A 375 5.72 -15.74 -14.36
N GLU A 376 6.98 -15.74 -14.78
CA GLU A 376 7.66 -14.53 -15.25
C GLU A 376 6.94 -13.91 -16.45
N ASN A 377 6.57 -14.72 -17.45
CA ASN A 377 5.86 -14.22 -18.63
C ASN A 377 4.50 -13.58 -18.28
N ALA A 378 3.73 -14.19 -17.38
CA ALA A 378 2.47 -13.60 -16.92
C ALA A 378 2.70 -12.27 -16.18
N ALA A 379 3.72 -12.21 -15.33
CA ALA A 379 4.11 -10.98 -14.64
C ALA A 379 4.54 -9.89 -15.63
N GLU A 380 5.31 -10.24 -16.65
CA GLU A 380 5.78 -9.33 -17.68
C GLU A 380 4.63 -8.70 -18.48
N ILE A 381 3.72 -9.52 -19.03
CA ILE A 381 2.51 -9.03 -19.70
C ILE A 381 1.70 -8.11 -18.77
N GLY A 382 1.62 -8.47 -17.48
CA GLY A 382 0.94 -7.69 -16.47
C GLY A 382 1.48 -6.26 -16.32
N ILE A 383 2.81 -6.07 -16.32
CA ILE A 383 3.38 -4.72 -16.26
C ILE A 383 3.36 -4.03 -17.63
N GLU A 384 3.62 -4.74 -18.73
CA GLU A 384 3.66 -4.17 -20.09
C GLU A 384 2.37 -3.39 -20.40
N HIS A 385 1.22 -3.98 -20.08
CA HIS A 385 -0.10 -3.36 -20.27
C HIS A 385 -0.44 -2.22 -19.29
N ASN A 386 0.51 -1.78 -18.46
CA ASN A 386 0.38 -0.66 -17.55
C ASN A 386 1.53 0.35 -17.66
N LEU A 387 2.50 0.16 -18.56
CA LEU A 387 3.60 1.12 -18.78
C LEU A 387 3.07 2.50 -19.21
N GLY A 388 3.65 3.55 -18.64
CA GLY A 388 3.26 4.96 -18.85
C GLY A 388 2.06 5.43 -18.03
N LEU A 389 1.46 4.59 -17.19
CA LEU A 389 0.28 4.97 -16.41
C LEU A 389 0.63 6.00 -15.31
N THR A 390 0.11 7.23 -15.47
CA THR A 390 0.33 8.36 -14.56
C THR A 390 -0.46 8.25 -13.25
N CYS A 391 -0.01 8.91 -12.17
CA CYS A 391 -0.73 8.94 -10.88
C CYS A 391 -1.27 10.35 -10.62
N ASP A 392 -2.41 10.67 -11.23
CA ASP A 392 -3.02 12.00 -11.11
C ASP A 392 -4.54 11.88 -10.89
N PRO A 393 -4.95 11.49 -9.67
CA PRO A 393 -6.35 11.29 -9.35
C PRO A 393 -7.09 12.60 -9.10
N ILE A 394 -8.40 12.60 -9.37
CA ILE A 394 -9.27 13.77 -9.19
C ILE A 394 -9.33 14.15 -7.71
N GLY A 395 -9.14 15.45 -7.41
CA GLY A 395 -9.12 15.97 -6.05
C GLY A 395 -7.97 15.45 -5.17
N GLY A 396 -7.00 14.73 -5.75
CA GLY A 396 -5.98 14.02 -4.97
C GLY A 396 -6.54 12.82 -4.19
N LEU A 397 -7.73 12.33 -4.54
CA LEU A 397 -8.43 11.29 -3.79
C LEU A 397 -8.17 9.91 -4.37
N VAL A 398 -8.06 8.88 -3.53
CA VAL A 398 -7.91 7.48 -4.00
C VAL A 398 -9.27 6.91 -4.43
N GLN A 399 -9.91 7.57 -5.41
CA GLN A 399 -11.24 7.25 -5.92
C GLN A 399 -11.22 7.13 -7.44
N ILE A 400 -11.10 8.25 -8.15
CA ILE A 400 -11.10 8.30 -9.62
C ILE A 400 -9.72 8.75 -10.10
N PRO A 401 -9.02 7.99 -10.96
CA PRO A 401 -9.43 6.74 -11.61
C PRO A 401 -9.04 5.45 -10.85
N CYS A 402 -8.71 5.54 -9.56
CA CYS A 402 -8.13 4.45 -8.79
C CYS A 402 -9.02 3.20 -8.70
N ILE A 403 -10.32 3.38 -8.46
CA ILE A 403 -11.29 2.28 -8.29
C ILE A 403 -11.39 1.47 -9.59
N GLU A 404 -11.66 2.12 -10.72
CA GLU A 404 -11.77 1.42 -12.00
C GLU A 404 -10.42 0.84 -12.47
N ARG A 405 -9.29 1.48 -12.14
CA ARG A 405 -7.97 0.93 -12.45
C ARG A 405 -7.73 -0.42 -11.77
N ASN A 406 -8.20 -0.63 -10.54
CA ASN A 406 -8.08 -1.92 -9.86
C ASN A 406 -8.95 -2.99 -10.53
N GLY A 407 -10.19 -2.66 -10.91
CA GLY A 407 -11.06 -3.58 -11.67
C GLY A 407 -10.44 -3.98 -13.00
N MET A 408 -9.96 -3.00 -13.78
CA MET A 408 -9.30 -3.25 -15.07
C MET A 408 -8.00 -4.06 -14.92
N ALA A 409 -7.18 -3.75 -13.92
CA ALA A 409 -5.92 -4.46 -13.68
C ALA A 409 -6.15 -5.91 -13.21
N ALA A 410 -7.20 -6.17 -12.42
CA ALA A 410 -7.56 -7.54 -12.05
C ALA A 410 -7.91 -8.39 -13.28
N VAL A 411 -8.70 -7.83 -14.22
CA VAL A 411 -9.02 -8.50 -15.50
C VAL A 411 -7.77 -8.75 -16.34
N LYS A 412 -6.89 -7.74 -16.45
CA LYS A 412 -5.59 -7.88 -17.15
C LYS A 412 -4.75 -9.00 -16.53
N ALA A 413 -4.66 -9.07 -15.19
CA ALA A 413 -3.88 -10.09 -14.50
C ALA A 413 -4.36 -11.52 -14.79
N VAL A 414 -5.69 -11.76 -14.74
CA VAL A 414 -6.27 -13.06 -15.11
C VAL A 414 -6.00 -13.40 -16.57
N THR A 415 -6.14 -12.41 -17.46
CA THR A 415 -5.90 -12.59 -18.89
C THR A 415 -4.43 -12.90 -19.18
N ALA A 416 -3.50 -12.17 -18.57
CA ALA A 416 -2.06 -12.35 -18.68
C ALA A 416 -1.63 -13.75 -18.23
N ALA A 417 -2.11 -14.22 -17.07
CA ALA A 417 -1.85 -15.57 -16.60
C ALA A 417 -2.35 -16.63 -17.58
N ARG A 418 -3.59 -16.49 -18.09
CA ARG A 418 -4.17 -17.42 -19.06
C ARG A 418 -3.42 -17.42 -20.39
N MET A 419 -2.95 -16.26 -20.85
CA MET A 419 -2.13 -16.14 -22.07
C MET A 419 -0.79 -16.86 -21.89
N ALA A 420 -0.06 -16.59 -20.80
CA ALA A 420 1.22 -17.22 -20.52
C ALA A 420 1.10 -18.76 -20.38
N LEU A 421 0.02 -19.24 -19.77
CA LEU A 421 -0.23 -20.69 -19.62
C LEU A 421 -0.49 -21.40 -20.94
N ARG A 422 -1.12 -20.73 -21.91
CA ARG A 422 -1.35 -21.25 -23.26
C ARG A 422 -0.09 -21.19 -24.14
N GLY A 423 0.85 -20.31 -23.80
CA GLY A 423 2.17 -20.26 -24.42
C GLY A 423 3.14 -21.32 -23.89
N ASP A 424 4.39 -21.21 -24.32
CA ASP A 424 5.53 -22.01 -23.85
C ASP A 424 6.37 -21.28 -22.78
N GLY A 425 5.95 -20.08 -22.38
CA GLY A 425 6.65 -19.20 -21.43
C GLY A 425 7.76 -18.35 -22.05
N ARG A 426 8.07 -18.53 -23.35
CA ARG A 426 9.08 -17.71 -24.05
C ARG A 426 8.48 -16.38 -24.48
N HIS A 427 9.22 -15.32 -24.25
CA HIS A 427 8.83 -13.96 -24.59
C HIS A 427 10.06 -13.14 -25.01
N HIS A 428 9.86 -12.16 -25.89
CA HIS A 428 10.95 -11.33 -26.42
C HIS A 428 11.41 -10.24 -25.44
N VAL A 429 10.47 -9.76 -24.62
CA VAL A 429 10.69 -8.71 -23.62
C VAL A 429 10.73 -9.39 -22.26
N SER A 430 11.89 -9.48 -21.61
CA SER A 430 11.98 -10.05 -20.27
C SER A 430 11.36 -9.14 -19.22
N LEU A 431 10.96 -9.70 -18.08
CA LEU A 431 10.42 -8.91 -16.97
C LEU A 431 11.41 -7.83 -16.52
N ASP A 432 12.70 -8.14 -16.49
CA ASP A 432 13.75 -7.16 -16.15
C ASP A 432 13.76 -5.95 -17.10
N LYS A 433 13.57 -6.17 -18.41
CA LYS A 433 13.46 -5.08 -19.40
C LYS A 433 12.18 -4.27 -19.19
N ALA A 434 11.07 -4.93 -18.86
CA ALA A 434 9.81 -4.24 -18.57
C ALA A 434 9.91 -3.38 -17.29
N ILE A 435 10.53 -3.89 -16.22
CA ILE A 435 10.80 -3.14 -14.98
C ILE A 435 11.72 -1.95 -15.23
N LYS A 436 12.78 -2.15 -16.03
CA LYS A 436 13.67 -1.05 -16.44
C LYS A 436 12.90 0.03 -17.21
N THR A 437 12.07 -0.37 -18.18
CA THR A 437 11.22 0.55 -18.93
C THR A 437 10.26 1.32 -18.01
N MET A 438 9.67 0.65 -17.01
CA MET A 438 8.82 1.31 -16.00
C MET A 438 9.61 2.39 -15.22
N LYS A 439 10.84 2.10 -14.81
CA LYS A 439 11.69 3.06 -14.10
C LYS A 439 12.01 4.28 -14.96
N GLU A 440 12.43 4.06 -16.20
CA GLU A 440 12.83 5.12 -17.14
C GLU A 440 11.64 6.00 -17.51
N THR A 441 10.50 5.41 -17.86
CA THR A 441 9.24 6.15 -18.11
C THR A 441 8.78 6.93 -16.87
N GLY A 442 8.97 6.39 -15.67
CA GLY A 442 8.70 7.09 -14.41
C GLY A 442 9.61 8.30 -14.18
N ALA A 443 10.89 8.20 -14.56
CA ALA A 443 11.84 9.31 -14.49
C ALA A 443 11.47 10.42 -15.50
N ASP A 444 11.05 10.05 -16.70
CA ASP A 444 10.62 10.98 -17.76
C ASP A 444 9.26 11.64 -17.48
N MET A 445 8.45 11.03 -16.60
CA MET A 445 7.14 11.54 -16.23
C MET A 445 7.27 12.91 -15.53
N LYS A 446 6.69 13.96 -16.13
CA LYS A 446 6.69 15.30 -15.51
C LYS A 446 6.04 15.23 -14.12
N VAL A 447 6.63 15.94 -13.15
CA VAL A 447 6.19 15.96 -11.74
C VAL A 447 4.68 16.17 -11.56
N LYS A 448 4.06 17.04 -12.38
CA LYS A 448 2.62 17.31 -12.32
C LYS A 448 1.71 16.14 -12.73
N TYR A 449 2.25 15.07 -13.32
CA TYR A 449 1.53 13.84 -13.66
C TYR A 449 1.85 12.67 -12.71
N LYS A 450 2.69 12.91 -11.70
CA LYS A 450 2.89 12.02 -10.55
C LYS A 450 1.91 12.40 -9.42
N GLU A 451 2.02 11.74 -8.27
CA GLU A 451 1.17 11.92 -7.08
C GLU A 451 1.25 13.35 -6.50
N THR A 452 0.62 14.31 -7.17
CA THR A 452 0.55 15.72 -6.76
C THR A 452 -0.83 16.34 -7.00
N ALA A 453 -1.69 15.70 -7.80
CA ALA A 453 -3.00 16.20 -8.24
C ALA A 453 -2.94 17.58 -8.92
N ARG A 454 -1.87 17.84 -9.67
CA ARG A 454 -1.59 19.13 -10.32
C ARG A 454 -1.62 19.06 -11.86
N GLY A 455 -2.04 17.94 -12.43
CA GLY A 455 -2.04 17.72 -13.87
C GLY A 455 -3.24 16.92 -14.36
N GLY A 456 -3.01 16.18 -15.45
CA GLY A 456 -3.87 15.12 -15.98
C GLY A 456 -5.38 15.25 -15.75
N LEU A 457 -5.99 14.20 -15.18
CA LEU A 457 -7.42 14.18 -14.87
C LEU A 457 -7.75 15.17 -13.75
N ALA A 458 -6.82 15.39 -12.81
CA ALA A 458 -7.06 16.21 -11.63
C ALA A 458 -7.38 17.68 -11.95
N VAL A 459 -6.82 18.23 -13.05
CA VAL A 459 -7.04 19.63 -13.45
C VAL A 459 -7.98 19.79 -14.64
N ASN A 460 -8.28 18.70 -15.36
CA ASN A 460 -9.17 18.73 -16.52
C ASN A 460 -10.62 18.38 -16.17
N VAL A 461 -10.87 17.77 -15.01
CA VAL A 461 -12.20 17.59 -14.44
C VAL A 461 -12.36 18.61 -13.31
N ILE A 462 -12.94 19.77 -13.64
CA ILE A 462 -13.17 20.85 -12.69
C ILE A 462 -14.38 20.49 -11.81
N GLU A 463 -14.17 20.39 -10.50
CA GLU A 463 -15.26 20.35 -9.51
C GLU A 463 -16.05 21.66 -9.60
N CYS A 464 -17.34 21.57 -9.99
CA CYS A 464 -18.26 22.70 -10.03
C CYS A 464 -19.04 22.87 -8.74
#